data_AF-A0A3C0QAE8-F1
#
_entry.id   AF-A0A3C0QAE8-F1
#
_cell.length_a   1.000
_cell.length_b   1.000
_cell.length_c   1.000
_cell.angle_alpha   90.00
_cell.angle_beta   90.00
_cell.angle_gamma   90.00
#
_symmetry.space_group_name_H-M   'P 1'
#
loop_
_entity.id
_entity.type
_entity.pdbx_description
1 polymer ?
#
loop_
_entity_poly.entity_id
_entity_poly.type
_entity_poly.pdbx_seq_one_letter_code
_entity_poly.pdbx_strand_id
1 'polypeptide(L)'
;MNTPTQHTPVIRFEDLNWVATTPLARDQEQSHRLHEPDHLVNTIDPITGRDIWNLAEHPSIMDGNLTIYFESEESRAAFEKMQLNHPFSHFRSNPSEELDRGG
;
A
#
# COMPACT_ATOMS: atom_id res chain seq x y z
N MET A 1 -19.18 37.16 -54.94
CA MET A 1 -18.09 36.71 -54.04
C MET A 1 -18.78 36.15 -52.80
N ASN A 2 -18.85 34.84 -52.66
CA ASN A 2 -19.57 34.17 -51.57
C ASN A 2 -18.55 33.68 -50.56
N THR A 3 -18.59 34.20 -49.34
CA THR A 3 -17.72 33.76 -48.24
C THR A 3 -18.22 32.43 -47.68
N PRO A 4 -17.33 31.44 -47.46
CA PRO A 4 -17.73 30.19 -46.83
C PRO A 4 -17.98 30.40 -45.34
N THR A 5 -19.20 30.14 -44.89
CA THR A 5 -19.55 30.13 -43.46
C THR A 5 -18.82 28.95 -42.80
N GLN A 6 -17.73 29.23 -42.09
CA GLN A 6 -17.08 28.24 -41.23
C GLN A 6 -18.03 27.89 -40.08
N HIS A 7 -18.66 26.72 -40.17
CA HIS A 7 -19.44 26.14 -39.09
C HIS A 7 -18.47 25.56 -38.06
N THR A 8 -18.09 26.36 -37.06
CA THR A 8 -17.38 25.84 -35.89
C THR A 8 -18.38 24.98 -35.11
N PRO A 9 -18.11 23.69 -34.83
CA PRO A 9 -19.00 22.90 -34.00
C PRO A 9 -19.04 23.54 -32.60
N VAL A 10 -20.23 23.97 -32.19
CA VAL A 10 -20.45 24.46 -30.82
C VAL A 10 -20.30 23.26 -29.90
N ILE A 11 -19.20 23.21 -29.15
CA ILE A 11 -19.04 22.25 -28.06
C ILE A 11 -20.00 22.71 -26.95
N ARG A 12 -21.14 22.03 -26.83
CA ARG A 12 -22.11 22.27 -25.76
C ARG A 12 -21.61 21.59 -24.49
N PHE A 13 -20.86 22.33 -23.68
CA PHE A 13 -20.35 21.85 -22.38
C PHE A 13 -21.45 21.42 -21.41
N GLU A 14 -22.66 21.94 -21.58
CA GLU A 14 -23.88 21.54 -20.88
C GLU A 14 -24.34 20.10 -21.18
N ASP A 15 -24.05 19.59 -22.39
CA ASP A 15 -24.30 18.19 -22.76
C ASP A 15 -23.18 17.25 -22.26
N LEU A 16 -22.05 17.81 -21.79
CA LEU A 16 -20.88 17.09 -21.25
C LEU A 16 -20.91 16.98 -19.73
N ASN A 17 -22.06 17.25 -19.10
CA ASN A 17 -22.25 17.06 -17.68
C ASN A 17 -22.18 15.55 -17.37
N TRP A 18 -20.96 15.03 -17.19
CA TRP A 18 -20.71 13.70 -16.65
C TRP A 18 -21.21 13.69 -15.21
N VAL A 19 -22.49 13.36 -15.06
CA VAL A 19 -23.10 13.14 -13.76
C VAL A 19 -22.56 11.81 -13.25
N ALA A 20 -21.42 11.85 -12.55
CA ALA A 20 -20.87 10.73 -11.80
C ALA A 20 -21.73 10.47 -10.54
N THR A 21 -23.04 10.28 -10.68
CA THR A 21 -23.94 10.06 -9.53
C THR A 21 -23.94 8.61 -9.06
N THR A 22 -23.40 7.68 -9.84
CA THR A 22 -23.34 6.28 -9.45
C THR A 22 -21.88 5.87 -9.24
N PRO A 23 -21.43 5.65 -7.99
CA PRO A 23 -20.13 5.06 -7.74
C PRO A 23 -20.07 3.72 -8.46
N LEU A 24 -18.96 3.47 -9.16
CA LEU A 24 -18.72 2.20 -9.84
C LEU A 24 -18.56 1.11 -8.79
N ALA A 25 -18.77 -0.15 -9.15
CA ALA A 25 -18.62 -1.26 -8.20
C ALA A 25 -17.25 -1.28 -7.49
N ARG A 26 -16.19 -0.80 -8.15
CA ARG A 26 -14.84 -0.64 -7.56
C ARG A 26 -14.76 0.41 -6.46
N ASP A 27 -15.67 1.39 -6.45
CA ASP A 27 -15.71 2.49 -5.50
C ASP A 27 -16.54 2.12 -4.25
N GLN A 28 -17.20 0.95 -4.26
CA GLN A 28 -18.04 0.48 -3.16
C GLN A 28 -17.26 -0.23 -2.06
N GLU A 29 -16.05 -0.70 -2.36
CA GLU A 29 -15.22 -1.42 -1.42
C GLU A 29 -13.76 -0.98 -1.54
N GLN A 30 -13.06 -1.00 -0.41
CA GLN A 30 -11.64 -0.75 -0.35
C GLN A 30 -10.88 -1.81 -1.17
N SER A 31 -9.83 -1.39 -1.87
CA SER A 31 -9.05 -2.30 -2.71
C SER A 31 -8.26 -3.30 -1.87
N HIS A 32 -8.80 -4.49 -1.64
CA HIS A 32 -8.18 -5.54 -0.82
C HIS A 32 -6.71 -5.83 -1.15
N ARG A 33 -6.31 -5.78 -2.43
CA ARG A 33 -4.92 -6.04 -2.84
C ARG A 33 -3.89 -5.05 -2.29
N LEU A 34 -4.29 -3.83 -1.94
CA LEU A 34 -3.38 -2.83 -1.35
C LEU A 34 -3.35 -2.91 0.17
N HIS A 35 -4.46 -3.32 0.79
CA HIS A 35 -4.64 -3.30 2.24
C HIS A 35 -4.39 -4.67 2.89
N GLU A 36 -4.38 -5.74 2.12
CA GLU A 36 -4.11 -7.12 2.57
C GLU A 36 -3.08 -7.80 1.64
N PRO A 37 -1.81 -7.39 1.68
CA PRO A 37 -0.78 -8.01 0.87
C PRO A 37 -0.52 -9.46 1.33
N ASP A 38 -0.57 -10.40 0.37
CA ASP A 38 -0.27 -11.83 0.61
C ASP A 38 1.15 -12.05 1.17
N HIS A 39 2.10 -11.20 0.78
CA HIS A 39 3.49 -11.28 1.19
C HIS A 39 4.15 -9.90 1.21
N LEU A 40 4.89 -9.62 2.29
CA LEU A 40 5.67 -8.41 2.48
C LEU A 40 7.15 -8.76 2.55
N VAL A 41 8.00 -7.92 1.97
CA VAL A 41 9.45 -8.08 2.03
C VAL A 41 10.08 -6.79 2.55
N ASN A 42 10.89 -6.90 3.60
CA ASN A 42 11.73 -5.82 4.07
C ASN A 42 13.17 -6.04 3.60
N THR A 43 13.64 -5.15 2.74
CA THR A 43 15.00 -5.16 2.17
C THR A 43 15.96 -4.24 2.92
N ILE A 44 15.54 -3.64 4.03
CA ILE A 44 16.40 -2.79 4.86
C ILE A 44 16.68 -3.55 6.15
N ASP A 45 17.97 -3.68 6.49
CA ASP A 45 18.38 -4.28 7.75
C ASP A 45 17.79 -3.43 8.90
N PRO A 46 16.92 -3.99 9.76
CA PRO A 46 16.25 -3.23 10.81
C PRO A 46 17.18 -2.80 11.95
N ILE A 47 18.38 -3.40 12.07
CA ILE A 47 19.37 -3.06 13.08
C ILE A 47 20.35 -2.00 12.55
N THR A 48 20.84 -2.16 11.33
CA THR A 48 21.85 -1.24 10.76
C THR A 48 21.24 -0.10 9.94
N GLY A 49 19.99 -0.24 9.49
CA GLY A 49 19.28 0.71 8.64
C GLY A 49 19.77 0.76 7.20
N ARG A 50 20.57 -0.22 6.79
CA ARG A 50 21.16 -0.27 5.44
C ARG A 50 20.27 -1.05 4.49
N ASP A 51 20.19 -0.57 3.25
CA ASP A 51 19.58 -1.30 2.16
C ASP A 51 20.35 -2.58 1.85
N ILE A 52 19.62 -3.63 1.49
CA ILE A 52 20.14 -4.95 1.14
C ILE A 52 19.73 -5.21 -0.32
N TRP A 53 20.70 -5.09 -1.22
CA TRP A 53 20.46 -5.25 -2.66
C TRP A 53 20.44 -6.73 -3.10
N ASN A 54 21.16 -7.63 -2.43
CA ASN A 54 21.26 -9.04 -2.82
C ASN A 54 20.61 -10.03 -1.82
N LEU A 55 19.28 -10.08 -1.83
CA LEU A 55 18.51 -10.86 -0.86
C LEU A 55 18.86 -12.36 -0.79
N ALA A 56 19.36 -12.97 -1.87
CA ALA A 56 19.65 -14.41 -1.90
C ALA A 56 20.88 -14.81 -1.06
N GLU A 57 21.81 -13.89 -0.82
CA GLU A 57 23.05 -14.15 -0.07
C GLU A 57 23.00 -13.65 1.36
N HIS A 58 21.87 -13.05 1.76
CA HIS A 58 21.70 -12.42 3.06
C HIS A 58 20.79 -13.24 3.98
N PRO A 59 21.12 -13.32 5.28
CA PRO A 59 20.28 -13.99 6.25
C PRO A 59 18.90 -13.32 6.33
N SER A 60 17.87 -14.11 6.56
CA SER A 60 16.49 -13.63 6.68
C SER A 60 15.71 -14.38 7.73
N ILE A 61 14.62 -13.76 8.20
CA ILE A 61 13.63 -14.40 9.05
C ILE A 61 12.23 -14.17 8.47
N MET A 62 11.33 -15.11 8.73
CA MET A 62 9.92 -14.97 8.41
C MET A 62 9.14 -14.65 9.68
N ASP A 63 8.41 -13.54 9.67
CA ASP A 63 7.48 -13.11 10.70
C ASP A 63 6.07 -12.97 10.09
N GLY A 64 5.26 -14.01 10.23
CA GLY A 64 3.95 -14.07 9.56
C GLY A 64 4.07 -14.02 8.02
N ASN A 65 3.47 -13.00 7.41
CA ASN A 65 3.56 -12.74 5.96
C ASN A 65 4.75 -11.84 5.57
N LEU A 66 5.54 -11.36 6.53
CA LEU A 66 6.69 -10.50 6.32
C LEU A 66 8.00 -11.31 6.32
N THR A 67 8.80 -11.16 5.27
CA THR A 67 10.19 -11.63 5.27
C THR A 67 11.13 -10.45 5.51
N ILE A 68 11.96 -10.55 6.55
CA ILE A 68 12.92 -9.52 6.94
C ILE A 68 14.32 -10.02 6.59
N TYR A 69 15.05 -9.26 5.77
CA TYR A 69 16.44 -9.54 5.43
C TYR A 69 17.40 -8.76 6.32
N PHE A 70 18.58 -9.31 6.53
CA PHE A 70 19.64 -8.75 7.35
C PHE A 70 20.95 -8.68 6.59
N GLU A 71 21.74 -7.64 6.83
CA GLU A 71 23.08 -7.47 6.28
C GLU A 71 24.00 -8.62 6.72
N SER A 72 23.82 -9.12 7.95
CA SER A 72 24.68 -10.15 8.55
C SER A 72 23.94 -11.03 9.57
N GLU A 73 24.54 -12.17 9.92
CA GLU A 73 24.04 -13.04 11.00
C GLU A 73 24.06 -12.34 12.36
N GLU A 74 24.98 -11.40 12.55
CA GLU A 74 25.09 -10.62 13.78
C GLU A 74 23.89 -9.70 13.98
N SER A 75 23.48 -9.00 12.91
CA SER A 75 22.29 -8.15 12.94
C SER A 75 21.01 -8.97 13.08
N ARG A 76 20.91 -10.13 12.41
CA ARG A 76 19.79 -11.07 12.63
C ARG A 76 19.70 -11.49 14.09
N ALA A 77 20.80 -11.94 14.69
CA ALA A 77 20.82 -12.40 16.08
C ALA A 77 20.56 -11.26 17.08
N ALA A 78 20.99 -10.03 16.78
CA ALA A 78 20.65 -8.85 17.58
C ALA A 78 19.15 -8.54 17.52
N PHE A 79 18.53 -8.66 16.34
CA PHE A 79 17.11 -8.49 16.15
C PHE A 79 16.29 -9.53 16.94
N GLU A 80 16.64 -10.81 16.84
CA GLU A 80 15.97 -11.88 17.60
C GLU A 80 16.09 -11.73 19.13
N LYS A 81 17.21 -11.15 19.61
CA LYS A 81 17.41 -10.87 21.04
C LYS A 81 16.72 -9.60 21.52
N MET A 82 16.28 -8.74 20.59
CA MET A 82 15.61 -7.51 20.95
C MET A 82 14.23 -7.84 21.50
N GLN A 83 14.00 -7.53 22.78
CA GLN A 83 12.68 -7.70 23.37
C GLN A 83 11.72 -6.73 22.67
N LEU A 84 10.78 -7.27 21.88
CA LEU A 84 9.67 -6.50 21.36
C LEU A 84 8.81 -6.05 22.54
N ASN A 85 9.07 -4.84 23.04
CA ASN A 85 8.11 -4.11 23.85
C ASN A 85 7.03 -3.59 22.90
N HIS A 86 6.18 -4.49 22.40
CA HIS A 86 5.01 -4.06 21.66
C HIS A 86 4.02 -3.43 22.65
N PRO A 87 3.71 -2.12 22.54
CA PRO A 87 2.68 -1.51 23.39
C PRO A 87 1.27 -2.11 23.15
N PHE A 88 1.11 -2.96 22.12
CA PHE A 88 -0.14 -3.55 21.68
C PHE A 88 -0.20 -5.09 21.79
N SER A 89 0.57 -5.70 22.69
CA SER A 89 0.55 -7.16 22.93
C SER A 89 -0.84 -7.72 23.36
N HIS A 90 -1.84 -6.85 23.57
CA HIS A 90 -3.19 -7.20 24.03
C HIS A 90 -4.32 -6.95 23.02
N PHE A 91 -4.06 -6.51 21.78
CA PHE A 91 -5.15 -6.43 20.78
C PHE A 91 -5.54 -7.83 20.27
N ARG A 92 -6.31 -8.55 21.08
CA ARG A 92 -7.08 -9.75 20.68
C ARG A 92 -8.47 -9.39 20.17
N SER A 93 -8.62 -8.23 19.55
CA SER A 93 -9.86 -7.83 18.90
C SER A 93 -9.52 -7.31 17.52
N ASN A 94 -10.17 -7.88 16.52
CA ASN A 94 -10.18 -7.33 15.17
C ASN A 94 -10.53 -5.84 15.27
N PRO A 95 -9.83 -4.96 14.52
CA PRO A 95 -10.21 -3.56 14.48
C PRO A 95 -11.69 -3.47 14.08
N SER A 96 -12.48 -2.67 14.82
CA SER A 96 -13.88 -2.46 14.47
C SER A 96 -13.96 -1.75 13.12
N GLU A 97 -14.95 -2.10 12.30
CA GLU A 97 -15.20 -1.53 10.95
C GLU A 97 -15.25 0.02 10.96
N GLU A 98 -15.55 0.61 12.11
CA GLU A 98 -15.60 2.06 12.33
C GLU A 98 -14.22 2.74 12.31
N LEU A 99 -13.13 2.05 12.69
CA LEU A 99 -11.77 2.59 12.69
C LEU A 99 -11.08 2.50 11.33
N ASP A 100 -11.54 1.60 10.45
CA ASP A 100 -10.98 1.40 9.11
C ASP A 100 -11.46 2.46 8.09
N ARG A 101 -12.53 3.21 8.42
CA ARG A 101 -13.18 4.08 7.44
C ARG A 101 -12.54 5.46 7.23
N GLY A 102 -11.50 5.82 7.97
CA GLY A 102 -10.79 7.10 7.86
C GLY A 102 -11.72 8.33 7.98
N GLY A 103 -11.70 9.00 9.12
CA GLY A 103 -12.55 10.18 9.39
C GLY A 103 -12.40 11.32 8.39
#